data_AF-A0AAW2MX99-F1
#
_entry.id   AF-A0AAW2MX99-F1
#
_cell.length_a   1.000
_cell.length_b   1.000
_cell.length_c   1.000
_cell.angle_alpha   90.00
_cell.angle_beta   90.00
_cell.angle_gamma   90.00
#
_symmetry.space_group_name_H-M   'P 1'
#
loop_
_entity.id
_entity.type
_entity.pdbx_description
1 polymer ?
#
loop_
_entity_poly.entity_id
_entity_poly.type
_entity_poly.pdbx_seq_one_letter_code
_entity_poly.pdbx_strand_id
1 'polypeptide(L)'
;MKFLRCPLKLNKSALRAPGTPHSWPNLLAVIHWLVQIIKYNDFMMNSSPSFESDKQFMYTINSYLLYIRGDDEAADVLDEECIREMREWRDKVEEQVTLLEENVKELELDGHLVEVQKKLEEKDKALEAKAVERDIEETEAARNGWEEKIWELDSEIGHKFKELERFMMECNQAIRRLKLGSGFQYQLNAKGSTPSEVLGLDYKSILKPALASFAEDLKRSSMGKLEDLISLRQQSGENAVKLEEKRNRIAVLQTHIDDVEAQLNTMRKETQDYVSRCAAEAKKLAEEVEMEAEKMSVVEKEAAEFLKTSKAELQETIMQTEEEVKLCAQELFDLINSVSTYKEYMGSKIARMRNDLLETAGTVADIYKGYRPSQSSVVMKPSN
;
A
#
# COMPACT_ATOMS: atom_id res chain seq x y z
N MET A 1 66.73 -12.07 -152.61
CA MET A 1 66.27 -11.06 -151.63
C MET A 1 64.76 -10.95 -151.50
N LYS A 2 63.98 -10.79 -152.59
CA LYS A 2 62.51 -10.70 -152.50
C LYS A 2 61.83 -11.98 -151.97
N PHE A 3 62.29 -13.17 -152.39
CA PHE A 3 61.76 -14.45 -151.89
C PHE A 3 61.94 -14.63 -150.38
N LEU A 4 63.13 -14.29 -149.87
CA LEU A 4 63.43 -14.31 -148.43
C LEU A 4 62.76 -13.16 -147.66
N ARG A 5 62.03 -12.27 -148.34
CA ARG A 5 61.39 -11.06 -147.77
C ARG A 5 62.37 -10.16 -147.00
N CYS A 6 63.51 -9.86 -147.62
CA CYS A 6 64.49 -8.95 -147.04
C CYS A 6 63.89 -7.56 -146.80
N PRO A 7 63.95 -7.02 -145.57
CA PRO A 7 63.36 -5.73 -145.24
C PRO A 7 64.17 -4.55 -145.81
N LEU A 8 65.41 -4.77 -146.21
CA LEU A 8 66.32 -3.73 -146.70
C LEU A 8 66.17 -3.54 -148.22
N LYS A 9 65.98 -2.30 -148.65
CA LYS A 9 65.79 -1.93 -150.07
C LYS A 9 67.13 -1.87 -150.79
N LEU A 10 67.36 -2.82 -151.71
CA LEU A 10 68.56 -2.86 -152.54
C LEU A 10 68.20 -2.57 -154.01
N ASN A 11 68.77 -1.50 -154.57
CA ASN A 11 68.53 -1.12 -155.96
C ASN A 11 69.44 -1.90 -156.92
N LYS A 12 68.96 -2.21 -158.13
CA LYS A 12 69.74 -2.97 -159.13
C LYS A 12 71.07 -2.30 -159.48
N SER A 13 71.15 -0.98 -159.43
CA SER A 13 72.39 -0.21 -159.62
C SER A 13 73.42 -0.47 -158.53
N ALA A 14 72.99 -0.59 -157.26
CA ALA A 14 73.85 -0.89 -156.13
C ALA A 14 74.51 -2.28 -156.23
N LEU A 15 73.86 -3.23 -156.92
CA LEU A 15 74.44 -4.55 -157.21
C LEU A 15 75.47 -4.52 -158.35
N ARG A 16 75.35 -3.59 -159.30
CA ARG A 16 76.29 -3.48 -160.43
C ARG A 16 77.63 -2.86 -160.03
N ALA A 17 77.63 -1.98 -159.03
CA ALA A 17 78.84 -1.33 -158.50
C ALA A 17 78.86 -1.38 -156.96
N PRO A 18 79.01 -2.58 -156.37
CA PRO A 18 78.77 -2.82 -154.95
C PRO A 18 79.77 -2.12 -154.02
N GLY A 19 80.99 -1.84 -154.49
CA GLY A 19 82.04 -1.17 -153.71
C GLY A 19 81.97 0.35 -153.69
N THR A 20 80.92 0.96 -154.26
CA THR A 20 80.77 2.42 -154.22
C THR A 20 80.39 2.88 -152.80
N PRO A 21 80.94 3.99 -152.28
CA PRO A 21 80.73 4.44 -150.90
C PRO A 21 79.26 4.56 -150.49
N HIS A 22 78.39 4.94 -151.44
CA HIS A 22 76.96 5.09 -151.19
C HIS A 22 76.15 3.78 -151.28
N SER A 23 76.66 2.75 -151.97
CA SER A 23 75.95 1.46 -152.18
C SER A 23 76.37 0.38 -151.18
N TRP A 24 77.62 0.42 -150.72
CA TRP A 24 78.22 -0.59 -149.86
C TRP A 24 77.49 -0.76 -148.51
N PRO A 25 77.09 0.29 -147.77
CA PRO A 25 76.41 0.11 -146.48
C PRO A 25 75.11 -0.68 -146.59
N ASN A 26 74.30 -0.41 -147.63
CA ASN A 26 73.04 -1.12 -147.85
C ASN A 26 73.27 -2.59 -148.24
N LEU A 27 74.30 -2.87 -149.04
CA LEU A 27 74.66 -4.24 -149.40
C LEU A 27 75.18 -5.01 -148.18
N LEU A 28 76.04 -4.39 -147.36
CA LEU A 28 76.57 -4.99 -146.14
C LEU A 28 75.46 -5.29 -145.13
N ALA A 29 74.52 -4.37 -144.94
CA ALA A 29 73.35 -4.59 -144.09
C ALA A 29 72.50 -5.78 -144.56
N VAL A 30 72.35 -5.93 -145.89
CA VAL A 30 71.67 -7.10 -146.48
C VAL A 30 72.44 -8.39 -146.23
N ILE A 31 73.77 -8.40 -146.38
CA ILE A 31 74.59 -9.58 -146.10
C ILE A 31 74.51 -9.95 -144.61
N HIS A 32 74.64 -8.98 -143.71
CA HIS A 32 74.50 -9.21 -142.27
C HIS A 32 73.13 -9.79 -141.90
N TRP A 33 72.05 -9.26 -142.48
CA TRP A 33 70.70 -9.80 -142.31
C TRP A 33 70.58 -11.25 -142.81
N LEU A 34 71.18 -11.60 -143.95
CA LEU A 34 71.23 -12.99 -144.43
C LEU A 34 71.95 -13.91 -143.45
N VAL A 35 73.08 -13.45 -142.89
CA VAL A 35 73.84 -14.22 -141.88
C VAL A 35 73.00 -14.44 -140.61
N GLN A 36 72.23 -13.44 -140.16
CA GLN A 36 71.33 -13.59 -139.02
C GLN A 36 70.22 -14.61 -139.28
N ILE A 37 69.63 -14.62 -140.48
CA ILE A 37 68.63 -15.63 -140.85
C ILE A 37 69.23 -17.03 -140.82
N ILE A 38 70.44 -17.20 -141.35
CA ILE A 38 71.11 -18.49 -141.34
C ILE A 38 71.30 -18.96 -139.90
N LYS A 39 71.77 -18.09 -139.00
CA LYS A 39 71.93 -18.42 -137.57
C LYS A 39 70.62 -18.76 -136.87
N TYR A 40 69.54 -18.04 -137.17
CA TYR A 40 68.22 -18.30 -136.58
C TYR A 40 67.64 -19.65 -137.05
N ASN A 41 67.75 -19.93 -138.34
CA ASN A 41 67.30 -21.22 -138.87
C ASN A 41 68.07 -22.38 -138.26
N ASP A 42 69.39 -22.23 -138.09
CA ASP A 42 70.23 -23.24 -137.44
C ASP A 42 69.79 -23.50 -135.98
N PHE A 43 69.44 -22.46 -135.22
CA PHE A 43 68.89 -22.62 -133.86
C PHE A 43 67.53 -23.36 -133.85
N MET A 44 66.61 -22.96 -134.73
CA MET A 44 65.27 -23.57 -134.82
C MET A 44 65.33 -25.05 -135.21
N MET A 45 66.26 -25.43 -136.09
CA MET A 45 66.44 -26.83 -136.49
C MET A 45 67.06 -27.69 -135.37
N ASN A 46 67.75 -27.07 -134.41
CA ASN A 46 68.42 -27.75 -133.30
C ASN A 46 67.63 -27.70 -131.97
N SER A 47 66.40 -27.18 -131.97
CA SER A 47 65.54 -27.10 -130.78
C SER A 47 64.58 -28.31 -130.72
N SER A 48 64.49 -29.04 -129.59
CA SER A 48 63.54 -30.16 -129.47
C SER A 48 62.07 -29.68 -129.43
N PRO A 49 61.13 -30.32 -130.13
CA PRO A 49 59.71 -29.91 -130.14
C PRO A 49 59.00 -30.21 -128.79
N SER A 50 58.07 -29.34 -128.36
CA SER A 50 57.33 -29.52 -127.08
C SER A 50 56.30 -30.67 -127.06
N PHE A 51 56.14 -31.38 -128.18
CA PHE A 51 55.11 -32.41 -128.35
C PHE A 51 55.58 -33.82 -127.92
N GLU A 52 56.84 -33.98 -127.49
CA GLU A 52 57.39 -35.27 -127.05
C GLU A 52 56.68 -35.86 -125.81
N SER A 53 55.93 -35.08 -125.03
CA SER A 53 55.29 -35.55 -123.79
C SER A 53 53.90 -36.17 -123.97
N ASP A 54 53.22 -35.91 -125.09
CA ASP A 54 51.91 -36.49 -125.36
C ASP A 54 52.10 -37.87 -126.02
N LYS A 55 51.99 -38.91 -125.20
CA LYS A 55 52.22 -40.31 -125.62
C LYS A 55 51.27 -40.74 -126.75
N GLN A 56 50.02 -40.26 -126.75
CA GLN A 56 49.05 -40.57 -127.79
C GLN A 56 49.44 -39.88 -129.11
N PHE A 57 49.90 -38.63 -129.02
CA PHE A 57 50.43 -37.89 -130.15
C PHE A 57 51.69 -38.56 -130.72
N MET A 58 52.65 -38.93 -129.86
CA MET A 58 53.89 -39.60 -130.25
C MET A 58 53.63 -40.96 -130.91
N TYR A 59 52.70 -41.76 -130.36
CA TYR A 59 52.23 -42.99 -130.99
C TYR A 59 51.67 -42.73 -132.38
N THR A 60 50.80 -41.73 -132.53
CA THR A 60 50.17 -41.38 -133.81
C THR A 60 51.21 -40.98 -134.87
N ILE A 61 52.19 -40.15 -134.49
CA ILE A 61 53.27 -39.72 -135.39
C ILE A 61 54.16 -40.90 -135.79
N ASN A 62 54.58 -41.72 -134.82
CA ASN A 62 55.47 -42.85 -135.08
C ASN A 62 54.77 -43.93 -135.91
N SER A 63 53.51 -44.24 -135.63
CA SER A 63 52.68 -45.16 -136.42
C SER A 63 52.56 -44.69 -137.88
N TYR A 64 52.29 -43.39 -138.09
CA TYR A 64 52.22 -42.82 -139.43
C TYR A 64 53.57 -42.86 -140.18
N LEU A 65 54.68 -42.63 -139.47
CA LEU A 65 56.03 -42.75 -140.03
C LEU A 65 56.38 -44.19 -140.43
N LEU A 66 55.99 -45.18 -139.63
CA LEU A 66 56.20 -46.60 -139.93
C LEU A 66 55.35 -47.05 -141.11
N TYR A 67 54.09 -46.61 -141.18
CA TYR A 67 53.20 -46.84 -142.33
C TYR A 67 53.79 -46.32 -143.65
N ILE A 68 54.34 -45.08 -143.65
CA ILE A 68 54.98 -44.51 -144.85
C ILE A 68 56.21 -45.33 -145.28
N ARG A 69 56.92 -45.94 -144.33
CA ARG A 69 58.11 -46.77 -144.61
C ARG A 69 57.77 -48.20 -145.02
N GLY A 70 56.54 -48.68 -144.76
CA GLY A 70 56.13 -50.06 -144.99
C GLY A 70 56.78 -51.05 -144.03
N ASP A 71 57.16 -50.60 -142.82
CA ASP A 71 57.77 -51.42 -141.78
C ASP A 71 56.69 -51.90 -140.81
N ASP A 72 55.93 -52.90 -141.26
CA ASP A 72 54.78 -53.43 -140.53
C ASP A 72 55.20 -54.12 -139.21
N GLU A 73 56.38 -54.76 -139.18
CA GLU A 73 56.91 -55.42 -137.97
C GLU A 73 57.21 -54.41 -136.85
N ALA A 74 57.80 -53.25 -137.18
CA ALA A 74 58.03 -52.20 -136.20
C ALA A 74 56.73 -51.52 -135.75
N ALA A 75 55.69 -51.49 -136.60
CA ALA A 75 54.38 -50.96 -136.25
C ALA A 75 53.70 -51.84 -135.19
N ASP A 76 53.76 -53.17 -135.35
CA ASP A 76 53.24 -54.12 -134.36
C ASP A 76 53.92 -53.96 -132.99
N VAL A 77 55.25 -53.73 -132.96
CA VAL A 77 55.98 -53.49 -131.70
C VAL A 77 55.54 -52.19 -131.02
N LEU A 78 55.36 -51.13 -131.80
CA LEU A 78 54.89 -49.83 -131.29
C LEU A 78 53.46 -49.93 -130.74
N ASP A 79 52.58 -50.68 -131.43
CA ASP A 79 51.21 -50.95 -130.99
C ASP A 79 51.22 -51.71 -129.65
N GLU A 80 52.00 -52.78 -129.53
CA GLU A 80 52.10 -53.54 -128.28
C GLU A 80 52.65 -52.71 -127.13
N GLU A 81 53.66 -51.86 -127.38
CA GLU A 81 54.20 -50.95 -126.37
C GLU A 81 53.14 -49.93 -125.91
N CYS A 82 52.43 -49.31 -126.86
CA CYS A 82 51.36 -48.35 -126.59
C CYS A 82 50.22 -48.98 -125.78
N ILE A 83 49.79 -50.19 -126.17
CA ILE A 83 48.73 -50.93 -125.46
C ILE A 83 49.22 -51.35 -124.07
N ARG A 84 50.49 -51.78 -123.91
CA ARG A 84 51.07 -52.11 -122.61
C ARG A 84 51.05 -50.90 -121.67
N GLU A 85 51.52 -49.75 -122.10
CA GLU A 85 51.51 -48.54 -121.27
C GLU A 85 50.08 -48.10 -120.91
N MET A 86 49.13 -48.20 -121.85
CA MET A 86 47.72 -47.92 -121.55
C MET A 86 47.12 -48.91 -120.55
N ARG A 87 47.49 -50.20 -120.61
CA ARG A 87 47.10 -51.20 -119.61
C ARG A 87 47.68 -50.86 -118.24
N GLU A 88 48.97 -50.57 -118.15
CA GLU A 88 49.61 -50.17 -116.88
C GLU A 88 48.96 -48.92 -116.27
N TRP A 89 48.60 -47.93 -117.10
CA TRP A 89 47.91 -46.73 -116.63
C TRP A 89 46.48 -47.04 -116.15
N ARG A 90 45.74 -47.88 -116.89
CA ARG A 90 44.41 -48.36 -116.49
C ARG A 90 44.45 -49.08 -115.16
N ASP A 91 45.38 -50.03 -115.00
CA ASP A 91 45.53 -50.83 -113.78
C ASP A 91 45.85 -49.93 -112.58
N LYS A 92 46.70 -48.92 -112.78
CA LYS A 92 47.00 -47.91 -111.75
C LYS A 92 45.79 -47.06 -111.37
N VAL A 93 44.98 -46.65 -112.34
CA VAL A 93 43.75 -45.90 -112.08
C VAL A 93 42.73 -46.79 -111.35
N GLU A 94 42.62 -48.06 -111.73
CA GLU A 94 41.73 -49.03 -111.08
C GLU A 94 42.16 -49.31 -109.63
N GLU A 95 43.46 -49.44 -109.36
CA GLU A 95 44.01 -49.52 -107.99
C GLU A 95 43.68 -48.26 -107.17
N GLN A 96 43.78 -47.07 -107.78
CA GLN A 96 43.41 -45.83 -107.09
C GLN A 96 41.91 -45.72 -106.80
N VAL A 97 41.06 -46.17 -107.74
CA VAL A 97 39.61 -46.17 -107.56
C VAL A 97 39.22 -47.13 -106.44
N THR A 98 39.75 -48.35 -106.44
CA THR A 98 39.47 -49.34 -105.38
C THR A 98 39.92 -48.83 -104.00
N LEU A 99 41.11 -48.22 -103.90
CA LEU A 99 41.58 -47.59 -102.67
C LEU A 99 40.66 -46.44 -102.21
N LEU A 100 40.20 -45.59 -103.14
CA LEU A 100 39.26 -44.51 -102.81
C LEU A 100 37.90 -45.04 -102.36
N GLU A 101 37.39 -46.10 -102.98
CA GLU A 101 36.15 -46.75 -102.57
C GLU A 101 36.25 -47.37 -101.17
N GLU A 102 37.38 -47.99 -100.83
CA GLU A 102 37.64 -48.49 -99.47
C GLU A 102 37.69 -47.35 -98.45
N ASN A 103 38.41 -46.27 -98.75
CA ASN A 103 38.46 -45.07 -97.89
C ASN A 103 37.08 -44.43 -97.70
N VAL A 104 36.25 -44.37 -98.75
CA VAL A 104 34.87 -43.85 -98.65
C VAL A 104 34.04 -44.72 -97.72
N LYS A 105 34.11 -46.05 -97.86
CA LYS A 105 33.39 -46.98 -96.97
C LYS A 105 33.85 -46.85 -95.52
N GLU A 106 35.15 -46.68 -95.28
CA GLU A 106 35.70 -46.47 -93.93
C GLU A 106 35.18 -45.16 -93.33
N LEU A 107 35.18 -44.07 -94.08
CA LEU A 107 34.66 -42.77 -93.64
C LEU A 107 33.13 -42.80 -93.39
N GLU A 108 32.37 -43.55 -94.20
CA GLU A 108 30.93 -43.74 -93.97
C GLU A 108 30.67 -44.52 -92.68
N LEU A 109 31.43 -45.59 -92.42
CA LEU A 109 31.35 -46.34 -91.17
C LEU A 109 31.72 -45.49 -89.96
N ASP A 110 32.79 -44.68 -90.05
CA ASP A 110 33.21 -43.78 -88.98
C ASP A 110 32.15 -42.69 -88.73
N GLY A 111 31.57 -42.12 -89.80
CA GLY A 111 30.45 -41.18 -89.69
C GLY A 111 29.23 -41.77 -88.98
N HIS A 112 28.85 -43.01 -89.32
CA HIS A 112 27.78 -43.72 -88.62
C HIS A 112 28.13 -44.03 -87.16
N LEU A 113 29.38 -44.40 -86.87
CA LEU A 113 29.84 -44.66 -85.51
C LEU A 113 29.76 -43.40 -84.65
N VAL A 114 30.22 -42.26 -85.16
CA VAL A 114 30.12 -40.95 -84.49
C VAL A 114 28.66 -40.56 -84.24
N GLU A 115 27.77 -40.79 -85.21
CA GLU A 115 26.35 -40.48 -85.03
C GLU A 115 25.68 -41.37 -83.97
N VAL A 116 26.00 -42.67 -83.94
CA VAL A 116 25.51 -43.58 -82.90
C VAL A 116 26.06 -43.20 -81.53
N GLN A 117 27.35 -42.85 -81.43
CA GLN A 117 27.97 -42.37 -80.19
C GLN A 117 27.26 -41.12 -79.67
N LYS A 118 27.03 -40.13 -80.53
CA LYS A 118 26.29 -38.91 -80.17
C LYS A 118 24.88 -39.21 -79.65
N LYS A 119 24.13 -40.08 -80.33
CA LYS A 119 22.78 -40.48 -79.90
C LYS A 119 22.79 -41.21 -78.56
N LEU A 120 23.79 -42.05 -78.31
CA LEU A 120 23.96 -42.75 -77.05
C LEU A 120 24.25 -41.75 -75.92
N GLU A 121 25.18 -40.81 -76.12
CA GLU A 121 25.48 -39.75 -75.15
C GLU A 121 24.26 -38.86 -74.85
N GLU A 122 23.48 -38.48 -75.88
CA GLU A 122 22.25 -37.71 -75.70
C GLU A 122 21.20 -38.50 -74.90
N LYS A 123 21.07 -39.80 -75.16
CA LYS A 123 20.18 -40.69 -74.42
C LYS A 123 20.63 -40.84 -72.96
N ASP A 124 21.94 -41.01 -72.72
CA ASP A 124 22.49 -41.13 -71.36
C ASP A 124 22.30 -39.82 -70.59
N LYS A 125 22.61 -38.66 -71.21
CA LYS A 125 22.32 -37.34 -70.62
C LYS A 125 20.83 -37.16 -70.31
N ALA A 126 19.93 -37.63 -71.18
CA ALA A 126 18.49 -37.56 -70.96
C ALA A 126 18.01 -38.47 -69.82
N LEU A 127 18.62 -39.66 -69.65
CA LEU A 127 18.32 -40.56 -68.54
C LEU A 127 18.81 -39.98 -67.20
N GLU A 128 20.04 -39.46 -67.18
CA GLU A 128 20.62 -38.79 -66.01
C GLU A 128 19.80 -37.55 -65.63
N ALA A 129 19.41 -36.71 -66.59
CA ALA A 129 18.55 -35.55 -66.35
C ALA A 129 17.22 -35.95 -65.70
N LYS A 130 16.60 -37.05 -66.16
CA LYS A 130 15.36 -37.58 -65.57
C LYS A 130 15.54 -38.16 -64.17
N ALA A 131 16.72 -38.70 -63.86
CA ALA A 131 17.04 -39.18 -62.52
C ALA A 131 17.17 -37.98 -61.56
N VAL A 132 17.94 -36.96 -61.96
CA VAL A 132 18.12 -35.73 -61.19
C VAL A 132 16.80 -34.99 -60.97
N GLU A 133 15.94 -34.90 -61.99
CA GLU A 133 14.63 -34.25 -61.88
C GLU A 133 13.74 -34.94 -60.83
N ARG A 134 13.74 -36.29 -60.80
CA ARG A 134 13.02 -37.04 -59.77
C ARG A 134 13.58 -36.82 -58.37
N ASP A 135 14.90 -36.81 -58.23
CA ASP A 135 15.55 -36.55 -56.94
C ASP A 135 15.24 -35.13 -56.44
N ILE A 136 15.17 -34.15 -57.35
CA ILE A 136 14.72 -32.78 -57.02
C ILE A 136 13.27 -32.80 -56.53
N GLU A 137 12.35 -33.43 -57.25
CA GLU A 137 10.95 -33.53 -56.85
C GLU A 137 10.78 -34.20 -55.47
N GLU A 138 11.50 -35.31 -55.23
CA GLU A 138 11.47 -36.02 -53.95
C GLU A 138 12.01 -35.16 -52.80
N THR A 139 13.12 -34.46 -53.01
CA THR A 139 13.72 -33.58 -51.99
C THR A 139 12.87 -32.33 -51.74
N GLU A 140 12.23 -31.77 -52.76
CA GLU A 140 11.28 -30.67 -52.62
C GLU A 140 10.01 -31.09 -51.88
N ALA A 141 9.47 -32.27 -52.17
CA ALA A 141 8.33 -32.82 -51.44
C ALA A 141 8.67 -33.03 -49.95
N ALA A 142 9.86 -33.55 -49.65
CA ALA A 142 10.34 -33.71 -48.28
C ALA A 142 10.51 -32.34 -47.57
N ARG A 143 11.10 -31.34 -48.25
CA ARG A 143 11.23 -29.97 -47.72
C ARG A 143 9.87 -29.39 -47.37
N ASN A 144 8.91 -29.46 -48.29
CA ASN A 144 7.56 -28.92 -48.09
C ASN A 144 6.85 -29.60 -46.91
N GLY A 145 7.02 -30.92 -46.74
CA GLY A 145 6.49 -31.63 -45.57
C GLY A 145 7.10 -31.18 -44.24
N TRP A 146 8.40 -30.88 -44.22
CA TRP A 146 9.05 -30.31 -43.03
C TRP A 146 8.63 -28.86 -42.77
N GLU A 147 8.44 -28.05 -43.81
CA GLU A 147 7.94 -26.68 -43.69
C GLU A 147 6.52 -26.65 -43.10
N GLU A 148 5.63 -27.54 -43.55
CA GLU A 148 4.29 -27.71 -42.96
C GLU A 148 4.39 -28.10 -41.48
N LYS A 149 5.27 -29.06 -41.14
CA LYS A 149 5.50 -29.47 -39.75
C LYS A 149 6.02 -28.34 -38.87
N ILE A 150 6.95 -27.53 -39.37
CA ILE A 150 7.45 -26.35 -38.67
C ILE A 150 6.31 -25.36 -38.44
N TRP A 151 5.49 -25.10 -39.45
CA TRP A 151 4.36 -24.18 -39.33
C TRP A 151 3.31 -24.66 -38.32
N GLU A 152 2.98 -25.96 -38.30
CA GLU A 152 2.09 -26.54 -37.30
C GLU A 152 2.64 -26.37 -35.88
N LEU A 153 3.92 -26.67 -35.67
CA LEU A 153 4.59 -26.54 -34.37
C LEU A 153 4.67 -25.08 -33.91
N ASP A 154 5.01 -24.15 -34.81
CA ASP A 154 5.04 -22.71 -34.52
C ASP A 154 3.66 -22.20 -34.13
N SER A 155 2.60 -22.66 -34.79
CA SER A 155 1.22 -22.35 -34.45
C SER A 155 0.84 -22.87 -33.07
N GLU A 156 1.19 -24.12 -32.75
CA GLU A 156 0.94 -24.73 -31.44
C GLU A 156 1.71 -24.03 -30.32
N ILE A 157 3.00 -23.73 -30.53
CA ILE A 157 3.83 -22.95 -29.60
C ILE A 157 3.21 -21.57 -29.37
N GLY A 158 2.78 -20.90 -30.46
CA GLY A 158 2.12 -19.60 -30.37
C GLY A 158 0.83 -19.63 -29.57
N HIS A 159 0.00 -20.67 -29.73
CA HIS A 159 -1.20 -20.86 -28.92
C HIS A 159 -0.84 -21.08 -27.44
N LYS A 160 0.11 -21.98 -27.16
CA LYS A 160 0.56 -22.27 -25.78
C LYS A 160 1.18 -21.05 -25.10
N PHE A 161 1.89 -20.22 -25.84
CA PHE A 161 2.46 -18.98 -25.31
C PHE A 161 1.37 -17.97 -24.93
N LYS A 162 0.32 -17.82 -25.74
CA LYS A 162 -0.85 -16.98 -25.39
C LYS A 162 -1.60 -17.50 -24.16
N GLU A 163 -1.75 -18.82 -24.02
CA GLU A 163 -2.33 -19.41 -22.80
C GLU A 163 -1.46 -19.10 -21.58
N LEU A 164 -0.13 -19.17 -21.74
CA LEU A 164 0.84 -18.85 -20.70
C LEU A 164 0.79 -17.38 -20.31
N GLU A 165 0.62 -16.46 -21.27
CA GLU A 165 0.41 -15.02 -21.02
C GLU A 165 -0.83 -14.79 -20.15
N ARG A 166 -1.95 -15.44 -20.48
CA ARG A 166 -3.18 -15.37 -19.67
C ARG A 166 -2.93 -15.86 -18.24
N PHE A 167 -2.32 -17.04 -18.08
CA PHE A 167 -2.00 -17.57 -16.74
C PHE A 167 -1.04 -16.68 -15.96
N MET A 168 -0.04 -16.10 -16.63
CA MET A 168 0.89 -15.14 -16.04
C MET A 168 0.15 -13.89 -15.52
N MET A 169 -0.80 -13.35 -16.29
CA MET A 169 -1.61 -12.22 -15.85
C MET A 169 -2.45 -12.56 -14.61
N GLU A 170 -3.09 -13.73 -14.57
CA GLU A 170 -3.87 -14.21 -13.43
C GLU A 170 -3.00 -14.40 -12.18
N CYS A 171 -1.84 -15.05 -12.33
CA CYS A 171 -0.88 -15.24 -11.23
C CYS A 171 -0.38 -13.91 -10.69
N ASN A 172 0.02 -12.98 -11.56
CA ASN A 172 0.50 -11.66 -11.18
C ASN A 172 -0.60 -10.81 -10.52
N GLN A 173 -1.86 -11.00 -10.90
CA GLN A 173 -2.99 -10.36 -10.22
C GLN A 173 -3.19 -10.95 -8.82
N ALA A 174 -3.11 -12.27 -8.66
CA ALA A 174 -3.20 -12.93 -7.36
C ALA A 174 -2.06 -12.51 -6.42
N ILE A 175 -0.83 -12.45 -6.91
CA ILE A 175 0.34 -11.98 -6.14
C ILE A 175 0.13 -10.54 -5.65
N ARG A 176 -0.40 -9.64 -6.50
CA ARG A 176 -0.75 -8.26 -6.11
C ARG A 176 -1.83 -8.22 -5.02
N ARG A 177 -2.85 -9.08 -5.08
CA ARG A 177 -3.87 -9.17 -4.03
C ARG A 177 -3.30 -9.65 -2.70
N LEU A 178 -2.34 -10.58 -2.75
CA LEU A 178 -1.63 -11.08 -1.56
C LEU A 178 -0.59 -10.10 -1.01
N LYS A 179 -0.23 -9.05 -1.75
CA LYS A 179 0.75 -8.02 -1.35
C LYS A 179 2.11 -8.60 -0.93
N LEU A 180 2.58 -9.64 -1.64
CA LEU A 180 3.85 -10.34 -1.34
C LEU A 180 5.11 -9.50 -1.64
N GLY A 181 4.96 -8.24 -2.08
CA GLY A 181 6.04 -7.36 -2.51
C GLY A 181 6.23 -7.36 -4.03
N SER A 182 6.94 -6.37 -4.55
CA SER A 182 7.19 -6.19 -5.99
C SER A 182 8.21 -7.18 -6.58
N GLY A 183 8.92 -7.95 -5.74
CA GLY A 183 9.95 -8.91 -6.17
C GLY A 183 9.40 -10.22 -6.76
N PHE A 184 8.09 -10.44 -6.70
CA PHE A 184 7.45 -11.67 -7.18
C PHE A 184 6.52 -11.33 -8.34
N GLN A 185 7.09 -11.22 -9.54
CA GLN A 185 6.31 -10.97 -10.76
C GLN A 185 6.82 -11.87 -11.88
N TYR A 186 5.94 -12.67 -12.44
CA TYR A 186 6.24 -13.43 -13.65
C TYR A 186 6.38 -12.48 -14.84
N GLN A 187 7.39 -12.71 -15.67
CA GLN A 187 7.66 -11.97 -16.89
C GLN A 187 8.03 -12.97 -17.98
N LEU A 188 7.18 -13.10 -18.99
CA LEU A 188 7.39 -14.12 -20.00
C LEU A 188 8.53 -13.77 -20.94
N ASN A 189 9.38 -14.75 -21.22
CA ASN A 189 10.45 -14.67 -22.19
C ASN A 189 10.31 -15.80 -23.22
N ALA A 190 9.90 -15.45 -24.43
CA ALA A 190 9.73 -16.39 -25.53
C ALA A 190 11.03 -17.09 -25.96
N LYS A 191 12.20 -16.55 -25.58
CA LYS A 191 13.52 -17.14 -25.89
C LYS A 191 14.09 -18.02 -24.78
N GLY A 192 13.35 -18.20 -23.68
CA GLY A 192 13.80 -19.03 -22.57
C GLY A 192 13.88 -20.51 -22.98
N SER A 193 14.95 -21.19 -22.55
CA SER A 193 15.13 -22.63 -22.77
C SER A 193 14.76 -23.47 -21.55
N THR A 194 14.61 -22.83 -20.39
CA THR A 194 14.16 -23.47 -19.14
C THR A 194 12.85 -22.88 -18.63
N PRO A 195 12.04 -23.60 -17.83
CA PRO A 195 10.79 -23.05 -17.28
C PRO A 195 10.99 -21.75 -16.51
N SER A 196 12.08 -21.62 -15.74
CA SER A 196 12.38 -20.42 -14.95
C SER A 196 12.78 -19.23 -15.84
N GLU A 197 13.49 -19.47 -16.94
CA GLU A 197 13.78 -18.44 -17.95
C GLU A 197 12.53 -18.01 -18.71
N VAL A 198 11.69 -18.97 -19.13
CA VAL A 198 10.44 -18.68 -19.83
C VAL A 198 9.48 -17.88 -18.96
N LEU A 199 9.42 -18.18 -17.66
CA LEU A 199 8.55 -17.50 -16.70
C LEU A 199 9.14 -16.22 -16.10
N GLY A 200 10.45 -16.00 -16.26
CA GLY A 200 11.20 -14.88 -15.66
C GLY A 200 11.28 -14.92 -14.12
N LEU A 201 10.75 -15.97 -13.49
CA LEU A 201 10.72 -16.17 -12.06
C LEU A 201 10.66 -17.67 -11.77
N ASP A 202 11.54 -18.15 -10.89
CA ASP A 202 11.52 -19.56 -10.52
C ASP A 202 10.46 -19.85 -9.44
N TYR A 203 9.43 -20.62 -9.82
CA TYR A 203 8.38 -20.99 -8.88
C TYR A 203 8.92 -21.80 -7.69
N LYS A 204 9.81 -22.76 -7.93
CA LYS A 204 10.18 -23.77 -6.95
C LYS A 204 11.11 -23.24 -5.87
N SER A 205 12.10 -22.43 -6.25
CA SER A 205 13.11 -21.91 -5.33
C SER A 205 12.84 -20.49 -4.84
N ILE A 206 12.05 -19.67 -5.55
CA ILE A 206 11.79 -18.28 -5.18
C ILE A 206 10.36 -18.10 -4.66
N LEU A 207 9.35 -18.36 -5.51
CA LEU A 207 7.97 -18.02 -5.15
C LEU A 207 7.36 -18.95 -4.09
N LYS A 208 7.55 -20.27 -4.24
CA LYS A 208 6.97 -21.26 -3.32
C LYS A 208 7.47 -21.11 -1.88
N PRO A 209 8.78 -20.94 -1.61
CA PRO A 209 9.27 -20.67 -0.26
C PRO A 209 8.74 -19.35 0.31
N ALA A 210 8.66 -18.30 -0.51
CA ALA A 210 8.12 -17.00 -0.08
C ALA A 210 6.63 -17.11 0.32
N LEU A 211 5.82 -17.83 -0.46
CA LEU A 211 4.42 -18.12 -0.13
C LEU A 211 4.28 -18.91 1.17
N ALA A 212 5.13 -19.92 1.38
CA ALA A 212 5.13 -20.71 2.60
C ALA A 212 5.49 -19.87 3.83
N SER A 213 6.50 -19.01 3.72
CA SER A 213 6.86 -18.04 4.77
C SER A 213 5.71 -17.10 5.08
N PHE A 214 5.08 -16.52 4.06
CA PHE A 214 3.95 -15.62 4.23
C PHE A 214 2.75 -16.31 4.91
N ALA A 215 2.45 -17.55 4.55
CA ALA A 215 1.37 -18.33 5.18
C ALA A 215 1.65 -18.60 6.67
N GLU A 216 2.89 -18.94 7.02
CA GLU A 216 3.29 -19.15 8.42
C GLU A 216 3.30 -17.84 9.22
N ASP A 217 3.72 -16.72 8.63
CA ASP A 217 3.66 -15.41 9.28
C ASP A 217 2.22 -14.95 9.50
N LEU A 218 1.33 -15.17 8.54
CA LEU A 218 -0.10 -14.89 8.68
C LEU A 218 -0.71 -15.75 9.79
N LYS A 219 -0.38 -17.05 9.84
CA LYS A 219 -0.83 -17.97 10.89
C LYS A 219 -0.31 -17.58 12.26
N ARG A 220 0.97 -17.19 12.37
CA ARG A 220 1.57 -16.70 13.62
C ARG A 220 0.87 -15.42 14.09
N SER A 221 0.64 -14.48 13.18
CA SER A 221 -0.06 -13.23 13.50
C SER A 221 -1.51 -13.46 13.91
N SER A 222 -2.25 -14.32 13.21
CA SER A 222 -3.64 -14.61 13.54
C SER A 222 -3.78 -15.39 14.84
N MET A 223 -2.88 -16.34 15.11
CA MET A 223 -2.82 -17.06 16.39
C MET A 223 -2.50 -16.10 17.54
N GLY A 224 -1.51 -15.22 17.39
CA GLY A 224 -1.20 -14.20 18.41
C GLY A 224 -2.41 -13.31 18.73
N LYS A 225 -3.14 -12.84 17.71
CA LYS A 225 -4.39 -12.07 17.92
C LYS A 225 -5.47 -12.89 18.62
N LEU A 226 -5.56 -14.20 18.35
CA LEU A 226 -6.51 -15.08 19.02
C LEU A 226 -6.15 -15.28 20.49
N GLU A 227 -4.87 -15.48 20.80
CA GLU A 227 -4.35 -15.56 22.18
C GLU A 227 -4.60 -14.26 22.96
N ASP A 228 -4.40 -13.11 22.33
CA ASP A 228 -4.73 -11.80 22.89
C ASP A 228 -6.24 -11.69 23.20
N LEU A 229 -7.10 -12.11 22.27
CA LEU A 229 -8.56 -12.12 22.48
C LEU A 229 -8.99 -13.07 23.60
N ILE A 230 -8.36 -14.23 23.72
CA ILE A 230 -8.61 -15.18 24.82
C ILE A 230 -8.22 -14.52 26.16
N SER A 231 -7.05 -13.89 26.23
CA SER A 231 -6.56 -13.19 27.42
C SER A 231 -7.49 -12.06 27.84
N LEU A 232 -7.92 -11.21 26.88
CA LEU A 232 -8.89 -10.14 27.13
C LEU A 232 -10.24 -10.68 27.62
N ARG A 233 -10.72 -11.78 27.03
CA ARG A 233 -11.97 -12.42 27.45
C ARG A 233 -11.88 -12.95 28.88
N GLN A 234 -10.76 -13.58 29.24
CA GLN A 234 -10.51 -14.05 30.60
C GLN A 234 -10.49 -12.87 31.59
N GLN A 235 -9.73 -11.81 31.27
CA GLN A 235 -9.66 -10.61 32.10
C GLN A 235 -11.03 -9.94 32.27
N SER A 236 -11.85 -9.90 31.21
CA SER A 236 -13.22 -9.41 31.29
C SER A 236 -14.08 -10.25 32.24
N GLY A 237 -13.91 -11.58 32.24
CA GLY A 237 -14.61 -12.48 33.17
C GLY A 237 -14.23 -12.22 34.63
N GLU A 238 -12.93 -12.10 34.91
CA GLU A 238 -12.43 -11.76 36.25
C GLU A 238 -12.93 -10.38 36.73
N ASN A 239 -12.94 -9.39 35.84
CA ASN A 239 -13.48 -8.07 36.14
C ASN A 239 -14.98 -8.11 36.43
N ALA A 240 -15.76 -8.93 35.71
CA ALA A 240 -17.19 -9.11 35.97
C ALA A 240 -17.45 -9.71 37.36
N VAL A 241 -16.68 -10.74 37.76
CA VAL A 241 -16.76 -11.33 39.10
C VAL A 241 -16.45 -10.28 40.18
N LYS A 242 -15.35 -9.52 40.03
CA LYS A 242 -14.99 -8.44 40.98
C LYS A 242 -16.07 -7.35 41.05
N LEU A 243 -16.70 -7.03 39.93
CA LEU A 243 -17.77 -6.03 39.87
C LEU A 243 -19.02 -6.54 40.63
N GLU A 244 -19.35 -7.82 40.47
CA GLU A 244 -20.47 -8.44 41.17
C GLU A 244 -20.23 -8.55 42.69
N GLU A 245 -19.01 -8.90 43.11
CA GLU A 245 -18.63 -8.85 44.53
C GLU A 245 -18.77 -7.45 45.13
N LYS A 246 -18.34 -6.41 44.40
CA LYS A 246 -18.52 -5.02 44.84
C LYS A 246 -19.99 -4.61 44.89
N ARG A 247 -20.81 -5.02 43.92
CA ARG A 247 -22.27 -4.80 43.95
C ARG A 247 -22.90 -5.42 45.18
N ASN A 248 -22.57 -6.68 45.47
CA ASN A 248 -23.07 -7.38 46.65
C ASN A 248 -22.68 -6.65 47.94
N ARG A 249 -21.44 -6.15 48.03
CA ARG A 249 -20.99 -5.37 49.19
C ARG A 249 -21.71 -4.02 49.32
N ILE A 250 -21.98 -3.34 48.21
CA ILE A 250 -22.79 -2.12 48.20
C ILE A 250 -24.21 -2.42 48.68
N ALA A 251 -24.82 -3.51 48.22
CA ALA A 251 -26.16 -3.90 48.66
C ALA A 251 -26.21 -4.14 50.17
N VAL A 252 -25.22 -4.85 50.73
CA VAL A 252 -25.11 -5.06 52.19
C VAL A 252 -24.97 -3.73 52.93
N LEU A 253 -24.10 -2.82 52.46
CA LEU A 253 -23.95 -1.51 53.08
C LEU A 253 -25.23 -0.68 53.00
N GLN A 254 -25.94 -0.73 51.88
CA GLN A 254 -27.23 -0.05 51.72
C GLN A 254 -28.24 -0.57 52.74
N THR A 255 -28.36 -1.89 52.90
CA THR A 255 -29.27 -2.44 53.93
C THR A 255 -28.92 -1.99 55.34
N HIS A 256 -27.62 -1.82 55.66
CA HIS A 256 -27.20 -1.32 56.96
C HIS A 256 -27.52 0.17 57.16
N ILE A 257 -27.36 0.99 56.11
CA ILE A 257 -27.77 2.40 56.13
C ILE A 257 -29.27 2.50 56.39
N ASP A 258 -30.08 1.73 55.66
CA ASP A 258 -31.54 1.73 55.80
C ASP A 258 -31.95 1.35 57.24
N ASP A 259 -31.26 0.37 57.85
CA ASP A 259 -31.51 -0.08 59.22
C ASP A 259 -31.16 1.01 60.26
N VAL A 260 -30.02 1.69 60.08
CA VAL A 260 -29.60 2.82 60.93
C VAL A 260 -30.52 4.02 60.75
N GLU A 261 -30.97 4.32 59.53
CA GLU A 261 -31.95 5.38 59.27
C GLU A 261 -33.29 5.09 59.97
N ALA A 262 -33.75 3.83 59.94
CA ALA A 262 -34.94 3.41 60.68
C ALA A 262 -34.78 3.57 62.20
N GLN A 263 -33.62 3.19 62.75
CA GLN A 263 -33.31 3.39 64.16
C GLN A 263 -33.27 4.89 64.54
N LEU A 264 -32.60 5.72 63.74
CA LEU A 264 -32.53 7.17 63.94
C LEU A 264 -33.92 7.81 63.90
N ASN A 265 -34.78 7.40 62.96
CA ASN A 265 -36.16 7.89 62.89
C ASN A 265 -36.97 7.50 64.13
N THR A 266 -36.76 6.30 64.67
CA THR A 266 -37.39 5.83 65.91
C THR A 266 -36.94 6.66 67.11
N MET A 267 -35.63 6.80 67.31
CA MET A 267 -35.05 7.62 68.40
C MET A 267 -35.48 9.09 68.30
N ARG A 268 -35.56 9.65 67.08
CA ARG A 268 -36.04 11.01 66.85
C ARG A 268 -37.49 11.16 67.29
N LYS A 269 -38.35 10.18 66.96
CA LYS A 269 -39.76 10.17 67.38
C LYS A 269 -39.88 10.07 68.90
N GLU A 270 -39.16 9.15 69.53
CA GLU A 270 -39.14 9.00 70.99
C GLU A 270 -38.66 10.27 71.70
N THR A 271 -37.61 10.91 71.19
CA THR A 271 -37.09 12.18 71.71
C THR A 271 -38.12 13.29 71.57
N GLN A 272 -38.79 13.39 70.42
CA GLN A 272 -39.84 14.38 70.19
C GLN A 272 -41.03 14.17 71.13
N ASP A 273 -41.44 12.91 71.33
CA ASP A 273 -42.51 12.54 72.25
C ASP A 273 -42.12 12.85 73.71
N TYR A 274 -40.87 12.60 74.09
CA TYR A 274 -40.32 12.96 75.41
C TYR A 274 -40.30 14.48 75.64
N VAL A 275 -39.75 15.25 74.69
CA VAL A 275 -39.73 16.72 74.75
C VAL A 275 -41.15 17.28 74.85
N SER A 276 -42.10 16.74 74.08
CA SER A 276 -43.50 17.16 74.14
C SER A 276 -44.13 16.87 75.50
N ARG A 277 -43.85 15.70 76.10
CA ARG A 277 -44.30 15.38 77.47
C ARG A 277 -43.68 16.30 78.52
N CYS A 278 -42.36 16.50 78.49
CA CYS A 278 -41.69 17.40 79.43
C CYS A 278 -42.20 18.85 79.30
N ALA A 279 -42.43 19.34 78.09
CA ALA A 279 -43.02 20.65 77.87
C ALA A 279 -44.44 20.76 78.45
N ALA A 280 -45.27 19.70 78.29
CA ALA A 280 -46.60 19.65 78.86
C ALA A 280 -46.57 19.59 80.40
N GLU A 281 -45.68 18.79 80.98
CA GLU A 281 -45.47 18.70 82.44
C GLU A 281 -44.96 20.02 83.01
N ALA A 282 -43.98 20.67 82.37
CA ALA A 282 -43.46 21.97 82.78
C ALA A 282 -44.54 23.06 82.71
N LYS A 283 -45.38 23.04 81.66
CA LYS A 283 -46.53 23.95 81.54
C LYS A 283 -47.53 23.71 82.66
N LYS A 284 -47.87 22.46 82.96
CA LYS A 284 -48.77 22.10 84.07
C LYS A 284 -48.23 22.57 85.42
N LEU A 285 -46.96 22.35 85.70
CA LEU A 285 -46.33 22.80 86.94
C LEU A 285 -46.29 24.32 87.04
N ALA A 286 -46.01 25.03 85.94
CA ALA A 286 -46.05 26.49 85.91
C ALA A 286 -47.47 27.02 86.22
N GLU A 287 -48.50 26.43 85.61
CA GLU A 287 -49.91 26.75 85.89
C GLU A 287 -50.26 26.45 87.37
N GLU A 288 -49.81 25.33 87.93
CA GLU A 288 -50.00 25.01 89.36
C GLU A 288 -49.31 26.01 90.30
N VAL A 289 -48.07 26.41 89.98
CA VAL A 289 -47.32 27.41 90.76
C VAL A 289 -47.98 28.79 90.66
N GLU A 290 -48.46 29.19 89.49
CA GLU A 290 -49.17 30.45 89.30
C GLU A 290 -50.48 30.48 90.11
N MET A 291 -51.28 29.41 90.02
CA MET A 291 -52.49 29.23 90.84
C MET A 291 -52.19 29.26 92.35
N GLU A 292 -51.09 28.63 92.79
CA GLU A 292 -50.73 28.63 94.21
C GLU A 292 -50.17 29.98 94.68
N ALA A 293 -49.43 30.69 93.82
CA ALA A 293 -48.98 32.05 94.08
C ALA A 293 -50.18 33.02 94.20
N GLU A 294 -51.21 32.86 93.36
CA GLU A 294 -52.46 33.60 93.48
C GLU A 294 -53.17 33.30 94.82
N LYS A 295 -53.31 32.03 95.21
CA LYS A 295 -53.89 31.66 96.52
C LYS A 295 -53.08 32.24 97.68
N MET A 296 -51.76 32.14 97.63
CA MET A 296 -50.88 32.69 98.68
C MET A 296 -51.02 34.21 98.77
N SER A 297 -51.17 34.91 97.63
CA SER A 297 -51.46 36.36 97.61
C SER A 297 -52.80 36.69 98.27
N VAL A 298 -53.83 35.86 98.07
CA VAL A 298 -55.12 36.00 98.76
C VAL A 298 -54.96 35.82 100.27
N VAL A 299 -54.29 34.75 100.70
CA VAL A 299 -54.05 34.48 102.14
C VAL A 299 -53.21 35.59 102.77
N GLU A 300 -52.21 36.11 102.06
CA GLU A 300 -51.38 37.22 102.55
C GLU A 300 -52.22 38.51 102.73
N LYS A 301 -53.13 38.80 101.79
CA LYS A 301 -54.08 39.92 101.93
C LYS A 301 -55.03 39.70 103.11
N GLU A 302 -55.61 38.52 103.26
CA GLU A 302 -56.49 38.17 104.38
C GLU A 302 -55.75 38.30 105.73
N ALA A 303 -54.52 37.81 105.81
CA ALA A 303 -53.69 37.93 107.01
C ALA A 303 -53.33 39.40 107.32
N ALA A 304 -53.03 40.20 106.29
CA ALA A 304 -52.76 41.63 106.45
C ALA A 304 -54.01 42.40 106.91
N GLU A 305 -55.20 42.05 106.39
CA GLU A 305 -56.48 42.60 106.84
C GLU A 305 -56.79 42.20 108.28
N PHE A 306 -56.61 40.93 108.65
CA PHE A 306 -56.79 40.44 110.02
C PHE A 306 -55.84 41.12 111.02
N LEU A 307 -54.57 41.29 110.64
CA LEU A 307 -53.60 42.03 111.45
C LEU A 307 -54.05 43.48 111.65
N LYS A 308 -54.58 44.11 110.58
CA LYS A 308 -55.08 45.50 110.64
C LYS A 308 -56.30 45.62 111.54
N THR A 309 -57.27 44.71 111.46
CA THR A 309 -58.47 44.72 112.32
C THR A 309 -58.10 44.47 113.77
N SER A 310 -57.33 43.43 114.06
CA SER A 310 -56.88 43.12 115.43
C SER A 310 -56.08 44.27 116.05
N LYS A 311 -55.22 44.94 115.26
CA LYS A 311 -54.48 46.13 115.73
C LYS A 311 -55.41 47.29 116.10
N ALA A 312 -56.49 47.49 115.34
CA ALA A 312 -57.47 48.54 115.63
C ALA A 312 -58.28 48.23 116.91
N GLU A 313 -58.74 46.99 117.07
CA GLU A 313 -59.43 46.52 118.29
C GLU A 313 -58.55 46.66 119.54
N LEU A 314 -57.25 46.35 119.42
CA LEU A 314 -56.30 46.56 120.51
C LEU A 314 -56.14 48.04 120.87
N GLN A 315 -56.13 48.94 119.89
CA GLN A 315 -56.09 50.38 120.17
C GLN A 315 -57.37 50.87 120.86
N GLU A 316 -58.53 50.37 120.45
CA GLU A 316 -59.82 50.72 121.08
C GLU A 316 -59.89 50.26 122.54
N THR A 317 -59.48 49.02 122.82
CA THR A 317 -59.42 48.48 124.18
C THR A 317 -58.45 49.26 125.07
N ILE A 318 -57.28 49.65 124.55
CA ILE A 318 -56.36 50.54 125.29
C ILE A 318 -57.06 51.86 125.65
N MET A 319 -57.75 52.49 124.70
CA MET A 319 -58.44 53.77 124.94
C MET A 319 -59.54 53.66 126.00
N GLN A 320 -60.36 52.59 125.96
CA GLN A 320 -61.38 52.32 126.97
C GLN A 320 -60.79 52.14 128.37
N THR A 321 -59.71 51.34 128.49
CA THR A 321 -59.06 51.12 129.79
C THR A 321 -58.41 52.39 130.35
N GLU A 322 -57.85 53.26 129.51
CA GLU A 322 -57.34 54.56 129.95
C GLU A 322 -58.45 55.48 130.48
N GLU A 323 -59.64 55.41 129.88
CA GLU A 323 -60.81 56.19 130.27
C GLU A 323 -61.40 55.69 131.60
N GLU A 324 -61.48 54.38 131.81
CA GLU A 324 -61.85 53.75 133.08
C GLU A 324 -60.86 54.10 134.20
N VAL A 325 -59.56 54.08 133.93
CA VAL A 325 -58.51 54.47 134.89
C VAL A 325 -58.67 55.94 135.31
N LYS A 326 -58.99 56.84 134.37
CA LYS A 326 -59.26 58.25 134.68
C LYS A 326 -60.49 58.41 135.57
N LEU A 327 -61.59 57.73 135.27
CA LEU A 327 -62.81 57.73 136.09
C LEU A 327 -62.53 57.27 137.52
N CYS A 328 -61.83 56.16 137.68
CA CYS A 328 -61.47 55.62 138.99
C CYS A 328 -60.57 56.58 139.79
N ALA A 329 -59.62 57.25 139.13
CA ALA A 329 -58.79 58.27 139.75
C ALA A 329 -59.61 59.49 140.23
N GLN A 330 -60.64 59.87 139.48
CA GLN A 330 -61.53 60.99 139.83
C GLN A 330 -62.40 60.67 141.06
N GLU A 331 -63.01 59.49 141.11
CA GLU A 331 -63.81 59.01 142.24
C GLU A 331 -63.00 58.96 143.55
N LEU A 332 -61.74 58.53 143.48
CA LEU A 332 -60.81 58.49 144.61
C LEU A 332 -60.51 59.90 145.16
N PHE A 333 -60.37 60.88 144.26
CA PHE A 333 -60.14 62.28 144.63
C PHE A 333 -61.34 62.89 145.38
N ASP A 334 -62.56 62.62 144.92
CA ASP A 334 -63.78 63.12 145.55
C ASP A 334 -63.98 62.52 146.96
N LEU A 335 -63.66 61.23 147.14
CA LEU A 335 -63.71 60.58 148.44
C LEU A 335 -62.73 61.21 149.44
N ILE A 336 -61.49 61.49 149.00
CA ILE A 336 -60.47 62.14 149.85
C ILE A 336 -60.94 63.52 150.32
N ASN A 337 -61.54 64.32 149.45
CA ASN A 337 -62.10 65.62 149.82
C ASN A 337 -63.22 65.52 150.87
N SER A 338 -64.10 64.51 150.75
CA SER A 338 -65.18 64.27 151.71
C SER A 338 -64.66 63.89 153.12
N VAL A 339 -63.59 63.09 153.17
CA VAL A 339 -62.95 62.70 154.44
C VAL A 339 -62.24 63.89 155.09
N SER A 340 -61.60 64.74 154.28
CA SER A 340 -60.90 65.92 154.78
C SER A 340 -61.86 66.94 155.42
N THR A 341 -63.02 67.18 154.78
CA THR A 341 -64.06 68.09 155.30
C THR A 341 -64.73 67.56 156.58
N TYR A 342 -64.94 66.24 156.69
CA TYR A 342 -65.46 65.64 157.92
C TYR A 342 -64.47 65.76 159.10
N LYS A 343 -63.17 65.65 158.83
CA LYS A 343 -62.12 65.77 159.85
C LYS A 343 -62.02 67.18 160.42
N GLU A 344 -62.16 68.21 159.57
CA GLU A 344 -62.25 69.62 159.99
C GLU A 344 -63.49 69.89 160.85
N TYR A 345 -64.65 69.36 160.46
CA TYR A 345 -65.90 69.51 161.21
C TYR A 345 -65.78 68.94 162.64
N MET A 346 -65.22 67.73 162.77
CA MET A 346 -65.01 67.09 164.07
C MET A 346 -63.98 67.84 164.92
N GLY A 347 -62.91 68.37 164.31
CA GLY A 347 -61.92 69.20 165.01
C GLY A 347 -62.53 70.46 165.66
N SER A 348 -63.39 71.16 164.91
CA SER A 348 -64.07 72.37 165.39
C SER A 348 -65.05 72.09 166.56
N LYS A 349 -65.70 70.92 166.55
CA LYS A 349 -66.69 70.55 167.57
C LYS A 349 -66.05 70.20 168.91
N ILE A 350 -64.89 69.54 168.88
CA ILE A 350 -64.11 69.20 170.08
C ILE A 350 -63.55 70.46 170.75
N ALA A 351 -63.09 71.44 169.97
CA ALA A 351 -62.60 72.71 170.50
C ALA A 351 -63.68 73.49 171.27
N ARG A 352 -64.92 73.47 170.78
CA ARG A 352 -66.06 74.16 171.41
C ARG A 352 -66.44 73.55 172.76
N MET A 353 -66.58 72.23 172.82
CA MET A 353 -66.91 71.51 174.06
C MET A 353 -65.87 71.72 175.18
N ARG A 354 -64.62 71.99 174.81
CA ARG A 354 -63.53 72.24 175.76
C ARG A 354 -63.64 73.61 176.44
N ASN A 355 -64.19 74.62 175.76
CA ASN A 355 -64.40 75.96 176.34
C ASN A 355 -65.57 75.98 177.34
N ASP A 356 -66.70 75.35 177.00
CA ASP A 356 -67.90 75.31 177.85
C ASP A 356 -67.63 74.63 179.21
N LEU A 357 -66.72 73.64 179.22
CA LEU A 357 -66.31 72.93 180.44
C LEU A 357 -65.47 73.81 181.39
N LEU A 358 -64.67 74.73 180.84
CA LEU A 358 -63.79 75.63 181.59
C LEU A 358 -64.58 76.75 182.28
N GLU A 359 -65.65 77.24 181.67
CA GLU A 359 -66.50 78.31 182.21
C GLU A 359 -67.39 77.82 183.37
N THR A 360 -67.86 76.57 183.29
CA THR A 360 -68.68 75.93 184.33
C THR A 360 -67.86 75.59 185.58
N ALA A 361 -66.56 75.28 185.44
CA ALA A 361 -65.66 75.03 186.56
C ALA A 361 -65.33 76.32 187.36
N GLY A 362 -65.33 77.49 186.71
CA GLY A 362 -65.08 78.78 187.38
C GLY A 362 -66.21 79.24 188.29
N THR A 363 -67.47 79.03 187.88
CA THR A 363 -68.64 79.48 188.65
C THR A 363 -68.89 78.66 189.93
N VAL A 364 -68.46 77.39 189.95
CA VAL A 364 -68.54 76.51 191.14
C VAL A 364 -67.48 76.87 192.19
N ALA A 365 -66.37 77.50 191.80
CA ALA A 365 -65.29 77.88 192.71
C ALA A 365 -65.60 79.10 193.60
N ASP A 366 -66.47 80.02 193.16
CA ASP A 366 -66.62 81.33 193.81
C ASP A 366 -67.71 81.43 194.90
N ILE A 367 -68.60 80.44 195.05
CA ILE A 367 -69.67 80.50 196.08
C ILE A 367 -69.32 79.72 197.36
N TYR A 368 -68.28 78.87 197.36
CA TYR A 368 -67.92 77.99 198.49
C TYR A 368 -66.89 78.54 199.50
N LYS A 369 -66.78 79.86 199.67
CA LYS A 369 -66.04 80.53 200.77
C LYS A 369 -66.99 81.51 201.48
N GLY A 370 -67.65 81.27 202.62
CA GLY A 370 -67.29 80.46 203.78
C GLY A 370 -66.94 81.40 204.96
N TYR A 371 -67.84 81.55 205.93
CA TYR A 371 -67.57 82.20 207.23
C TYR A 371 -66.73 81.26 208.12
N ARG A 372 -65.79 81.86 208.89
CA ARG A 372 -65.11 81.39 210.15
C ARG A 372 -63.76 80.60 210.07
N PRO A 373 -62.92 80.58 211.14
CA PRO A 373 -62.01 81.65 211.62
C PRO A 373 -60.51 81.25 211.77
N SER A 374 -59.62 82.25 211.77
CA SER A 374 -58.25 82.41 212.33
C SER A 374 -57.30 81.22 212.65
N GLN A 375 -56.16 81.13 211.95
CA GLN A 375 -54.77 81.28 212.48
C GLN A 375 -53.72 81.27 211.33
N SER A 376 -52.48 81.68 211.63
CA SER A 376 -51.57 82.53 210.84
C SER A 376 -50.35 81.88 210.13
N SER A 377 -49.95 82.48 208.98
CA SER A 377 -48.59 82.69 208.39
C SER A 377 -47.74 81.46 207.95
N VAL A 378 -47.08 81.34 206.76
CA VAL A 378 -45.95 82.08 206.09
C VAL A 378 -45.72 81.44 204.67
N VAL A 379 -45.82 82.11 203.49
CA VAL A 379 -44.84 82.83 202.59
C VAL A 379 -44.02 82.02 201.51
N MET A 380 -44.25 82.37 200.22
CA MET A 380 -43.39 82.48 198.97
C MET A 380 -42.73 81.24 198.28
N LYS A 381 -42.43 81.12 196.94
CA LYS A 381 -42.56 81.84 195.61
C LYS A 381 -41.87 80.93 194.50
N PRO A 382 -41.54 81.33 193.23
CA PRO A 382 -42.18 80.92 191.95
C PRO A 382 -41.30 80.26 190.82
N SER A 383 -41.87 80.17 189.59
CA SER A 383 -41.31 79.88 188.21
C SER A 383 -41.37 78.41 187.74
N ASN A 384 -41.71 78.02 186.51
CA ASN A 384 -41.87 78.68 185.20
C ASN A 384 -42.91 77.90 184.36
#